data_AF-A0A7J6ECS5-F1
#
_entry.id   AF-A0A7J6ECS5-F1
#
_cell.length_a   1.000
_cell.length_b   1.000
_cell.length_c   1.000
_cell.angle_alpha   90.00
_cell.angle_beta   90.00
_cell.angle_gamma   90.00
#
_symmetry.space_group_name_H-M   'P 1'
#
loop_
_entity.id
_entity.type
_entity.pdbx_description
1 polymer ?
#
loop_
_entity_poly.entity_id
_entity_poly.type
_entity_poly.pdbx_seq_one_letter_code
_entity_poly.pdbx_strand_id
1 'polypeptide(L)' 'VESIVLSIISMLSSPNDESPANVEAAKEWRERRGEFRKKVSRCVRKSQEMC' A
#
# COMPACT_ATOMS: atom_id res chain seq x y z
N VAL A 1 19.11 6.04 -8.66
CA VAL A 1 18.21 4.87 -8.58
C VAL A 1 17.85 4.55 -7.13
N GLU A 2 18.83 4.43 -6.23
CA GLU A 2 18.60 4.22 -4.78
C GLU A 2 17.58 5.19 -4.16
N SER A 3 17.70 6.49 -4.45
CA SER A 3 16.75 7.52 -3.98
C SER A 3 15.30 7.27 -4.41
N ILE A 4 15.09 6.71 -5.60
CA ILE A 4 13.75 6.35 -6.12
C ILE A 4 13.19 5.19 -5.31
N VAL A 5 14.00 4.15 -5.07
CA VAL A 5 13.58 2.96 -4.31
C VAL A 5 13.24 3.32 -2.87
N LEU A 6 14.06 4.15 -2.22
CA LEU A 6 13.78 4.66 -0.87
C LEU A 6 12.48 5.47 -0.82
N SER A 7 12.22 6.28 -1.85
CA SER A 7 10.97 7.04 -1.94
C SER A 7 9.75 6.14 -2.06
N ILE A 8 9.84 5.05 -2.85
CA ILE A 8 8.75 4.07 -2.99
C ILE A 8 8.50 3.35 -1.65
N ILE A 9 9.56 2.91 -0.95
CA ILE A 9 9.43 2.25 0.36
C ILE A 9 8.76 3.18 1.37
N SER A 10 9.17 4.45 1.40
CA SER A 10 8.57 5.48 2.26
C SER A 10 7.08 5.67 1.92
N MET A 11 6.75 5.77 0.63
CA MET A 11 5.37 5.91 0.17
C MET A 11 4.50 4.69 0.50
N LEU A 12 5.03 3.46 0.46
CA LEU A 12 4.27 2.27 0.88
C LEU A 12 4.03 2.22 2.39
N SER A 13 4.94 2.80 3.18
CA SER A 13 4.82 2.88 4.64
C SER A 13 3.81 3.97 5.08
N SER A 14 3.73 5.07 4.32
CA SER A 14 2.80 6.16 4.51
C SER A 14 2.18 6.60 3.18
N PRO A 15 1.20 5.85 2.64
CA PRO A 15 0.58 6.17 1.36
C PRO A 15 -0.12 7.53 1.38
N ASN A 16 0.00 8.24 0.26
CA ASN A 16 -0.57 9.56 0.06
C ASN A 16 -2.07 9.47 -0.25
N ASP A 17 -2.92 9.90 0.68
CA ASP A 17 -4.37 9.88 0.54
C ASP A 17 -5.00 11.24 0.17
N GLU A 18 -4.18 12.30 0.08
CA GLU A 18 -4.52 13.64 -0.43
C GLU A 18 -4.59 13.68 -1.96
N SER A 19 -3.77 12.84 -2.63
CA SER A 19 -3.81 12.64 -4.08
C SER A 19 -3.77 11.15 -4.41
N PRO A 20 -4.87 10.42 -4.18
CA PRO A 20 -4.88 8.99 -4.32
C PRO A 20 -5.00 8.56 -5.78
N ALA A 21 -4.09 7.71 -6.25
CA ALA A 21 -4.24 7.06 -7.55
C ALA A 21 -5.43 6.07 -7.58
N ASN A 22 -5.80 5.52 -6.42
CA ASN A 22 -6.97 4.65 -6.24
C ASN A 22 -7.83 5.18 -5.10
N VAL A 23 -8.96 5.79 -5.45
CA VAL A 23 -9.91 6.42 -4.52
C VAL A 23 -10.51 5.40 -3.55
N GLU A 24 -10.84 4.19 -4.01
CA GLU A 24 -11.40 3.14 -3.17
C GLU A 24 -10.41 2.66 -2.11
N ALA A 25 -9.15 2.47 -2.50
CA ALA A 25 -8.08 2.09 -1.57
C ALA A 25 -7.82 3.21 -0.54
N ALA A 26 -7.89 4.47 -0.95
CA ALA A 26 -7.73 5.62 -0.05
C ALA A 26 -8.89 5.75 0.93
N LYS A 27 -10.13 5.53 0.47
CA LYS A 27 -11.31 5.48 1.34
C LYS A 27 -11.20 4.33 2.34
N GLU A 28 -10.83 3.15 1.89
CA GLU A 28 -10.62 1.99 2.76
C GLU A 28 -9.47 2.20 3.76
N TRP A 29 -8.40 2.86 3.34
CA TRP A 29 -7.32 3.30 4.22
C TRP A 29 -7.84 4.24 5.30
N ARG A 30 -8.63 5.27 4.98
CA ARG A 30 -9.17 6.19 6.01
C ARG A 30 -10.20 5.54 6.94
N GLU A 31 -11.16 4.81 6.37
CA GLU A 31 -12.37 4.40 7.10
C GLU A 31 -12.27 2.96 7.64
N ARG A 32 -11.47 2.08 7.02
CA ARG A 32 -11.50 0.62 7.24
C ARG A 32 -10.08 0.03 7.31
N ARG A 33 -9.24 0.60 8.16
CA ARG A 33 -7.81 0.20 8.31
C ARG A 33 -7.57 -1.29 8.52
N GLY A 34 -8.42 -1.95 9.31
CA GLY A 34 -8.30 -3.38 9.57
C GLY A 34 -8.43 -4.22 8.30
N GLU A 35 -9.42 -3.92 7.45
CA GLU A 35 -9.65 -4.62 6.19
C GLU A 35 -8.58 -4.29 5.14
N PHE A 36 -8.15 -3.03 5.09
CA PHE A 36 -7.02 -2.62 4.26
C PHE A 36 -5.77 -3.44 4.60
N ARG A 37 -5.42 -3.55 5.89
CA ARG A 37 -4.26 -4.33 6.34
C ARG A 37 -4.38 -5.80 5.96
N LYS A 38 -5.56 -6.42 6.11
CA LYS A 38 -5.80 -7.80 5.66
C LYS A 38 -5.56 -7.97 4.16
N LYS A 39 -6.00 -7.01 3.32
CA LYS A 39 -5.75 -7.03 1.87
C LYS A 39 -4.26 -6.90 1.54
N VAL A 40 -3.55 -5.97 2.18
CA VAL A 40 -2.10 -5.81 2.01
C VAL A 40 -1.36 -7.08 2.39
N SER A 41 -1.67 -7.70 3.54
CA SER A 41 -1.04 -8.97 3.95
C SER A 41 -1.28 -10.11 2.94
N ARG A 42 -2.48 -10.18 2.35
CA ARG A 42 -2.75 -11.14 1.25
C ARG A 42 -1.91 -10.84 0.00
N CYS A 43 -1.73 -9.56 -0.34
CA CYS A 43 -0.90 -9.15 -1.47
C CYS A 43 0.57 -9.56 -1.28
N VAL A 44 1.13 -9.27 -0.09
CA VAL A 44 2.51 -9.66 0.27
C VAL A 44 2.70 -11.19 0.24
N ARG A 45 1.73 -11.96 0.72
CA ARG A 45 1.81 -13.42 0.64
C ARG A 45 1.82 -13.91 -0.81
N LYS A 46 0.92 -13.39 -1.66
CA LYS A 46 0.90 -13.74 -3.09
C LYS A 46 2.21 -13.40 -3.79
N SER A 47 2.85 -12.27 -3.45
CA SER A 47 4.14 -11.93 -4.05
C SER A 47 5.28 -12.87 -3.66
N GLN A 48 5.16 -13.60 -2.54
CA GLN A 48 6.12 -14.62 -2.11
C GLN A 48 5.88 -15.98 -2.78
N GLU A 49 4.62 -16.29 -3.12
CA GLU A 49 4.24 -17.54 -3.80
C GLU A 49 4.60 -17.54 -5.30
N MET A 50 4.82 -16.35 -5.88
CA MET A 50 5.22 -16.18 -7.28
C MET A 50 6.75 -16.20 -7.48
N CYS A 51 7.51 -16.53 -6.44
CA CYS A 51 8.96 -16.71 -6.47
C CYS A 51 9.36 -18.17 -6.64
#